data_AF-A0A7W1W0Q8-F1
#
_entry.id   AF-A0A7W1W0Q8-F1
#
_cell.length_a   1.000
_cell.length_b   1.000
_cell.length_c   1.000
_cell.angle_alpha   90.00
_cell.angle_beta   90.00
_cell.angle_gamma   90.00
#
_symmetry.space_group_name_H-M   'P 1'
#
loop_
_entity.id
_entity.type
_entity.pdbx_description
1 polymer ?
#
loop_
_entity_poly.entity_id
_entity_poly.type
_entity_poly.pdbx_seq_one_letter_code
_entity_poly.pdbx_strand_id
1 'polypeptide(L)'
;MDGDHNYLLSQDYKELSSFRTKLDDELNGNGWAFLNRFSSVLRMRLEKADSLLIKNKSNARRHREIRRMLDNAGGYNNYIASVYCDILSNTFDPHTEYMPPAQKEQFESQLSTQGYYFGFGLNKNNKEETEIVRLMPGSPAWK
;
A
#
# COMPACT_ATOMS: atom_id res chain seq x y z
N MET A 1 -4.56 6.98 3.97
CA MET A 1 -4.20 7.23 2.55
C MET A 1 -3.61 8.62 2.32
N ASP A 2 -4.28 9.71 2.72
CA ASP A 2 -3.74 11.09 2.57
C ASP A 2 -3.71 11.81 3.93
N GLY A 3 -2.89 11.30 4.87
CA GLY A 3 -2.80 11.84 6.24
C GLY A 3 -2.22 13.25 6.31
N ASP A 4 -1.38 13.61 5.34
CA ASP A 4 -0.78 14.95 5.23
C ASP A 4 -1.56 15.87 4.26
N HIS A 5 -2.71 15.43 3.73
CA HIS A 5 -3.57 16.18 2.81
C HIS A 5 -2.83 16.80 1.61
N ASN A 6 -1.89 16.07 1.02
CA ASN A 6 -0.97 16.57 0.00
C ASN A 6 -1.37 16.19 -1.43
N TYR A 7 -2.31 15.26 -1.61
CA TYR A 7 -2.57 14.66 -2.92
C TYR A 7 -3.97 14.97 -3.45
N LEU A 8 -4.99 14.90 -2.60
CA LEU A 8 -6.38 15.09 -3.02
C LEU A 8 -6.80 16.55 -2.88
N LEU A 9 -7.52 17.08 -3.87
CA LEU A 9 -8.10 18.41 -3.79
C LEU A 9 -9.47 18.36 -3.11
N SER A 10 -9.91 19.48 -2.56
CA SER A 10 -11.25 19.62 -1.96
C SER A 10 -12.38 19.31 -2.96
N GLN A 11 -12.15 19.54 -4.26
CA GLN A 11 -13.11 19.18 -5.31
C GLN A 11 -13.24 17.66 -5.47
N ASP A 12 -12.13 16.93 -5.42
CA ASP A 12 -12.13 15.47 -5.52
C ASP A 12 -12.86 14.86 -4.32
N TYR A 13 -12.67 15.44 -3.12
CA TYR A 13 -13.38 15.01 -1.92
C TYR A 13 -14.90 15.18 -2.05
N LYS A 14 -15.36 16.32 -2.59
CA LYS A 14 -16.78 16.55 -2.83
C LYS A 14 -17.35 15.52 -3.81
N GLU A 15 -16.64 15.23 -4.89
CA GLU A 15 -17.05 14.22 -5.87
C GLU A 15 -17.16 12.83 -5.23
N LEU A 16 -16.13 12.40 -4.50
CA LEU A 16 -16.07 11.10 -3.85
C LEU A 16 -17.09 10.96 -2.70
N SER A 17 -17.38 12.04 -1.99
CA SER A 17 -18.36 12.04 -0.88
C SER A 17 -19.79 11.70 -1.34
N SER A 18 -20.11 11.92 -2.62
CA SER A 18 -21.42 11.56 -3.19
C SER A 18 -21.66 10.04 -3.23
N PHE A 19 -20.59 9.24 -3.22
CA PHE A 19 -20.66 7.78 -3.22
C PHE A 19 -20.81 7.19 -1.81
N ARG A 20 -20.74 8.02 -0.75
CA ARG A 20 -20.79 7.57 0.65
C ARG A 20 -22.00 6.69 0.96
N THR A 21 -23.17 7.01 0.39
CA THR A 21 -24.43 6.32 0.66
C THR A 21 -24.65 5.07 -0.20
N LYS A 22 -23.68 4.69 -1.05
CA LYS A 22 -23.74 3.52 -1.93
C LYS A 22 -22.70 2.47 -1.58
N LEU A 23 -21.85 2.74 -0.58
CA LEU A 23 -20.75 1.85 -0.20
C LEU A 23 -21.26 0.50 0.32
N ASP A 24 -22.37 0.50 1.04
CA ASP A 24 -23.02 -0.71 1.54
C ASP A 24 -23.59 -1.59 0.41
N ASP A 25 -24.26 -0.98 -0.57
CA ASP A 25 -24.74 -1.68 -1.76
C ASP A 25 -23.57 -2.29 -2.57
N GLU A 26 -22.48 -1.55 -2.72
CA GLU A 26 -21.27 -2.00 -3.44
C GLU A 26 -20.62 -3.19 -2.72
N LEU A 27 -20.52 -3.17 -1.39
CA LEU A 27 -19.97 -4.27 -0.60
C LEU A 27 -20.83 -5.55 -0.67
N ASN A 28 -22.14 -5.40 -0.83
CA ASN A 28 -23.07 -6.52 -1.00
C ASN A 28 -23.07 -7.11 -2.42
N GLY A 29 -22.22 -6.63 -3.33
CA GLY A 29 -22.01 -7.23 -4.64
C GLY A 29 -22.64 -6.48 -5.82
N ASN A 30 -23.19 -5.27 -5.63
CA ASN A 30 -23.67 -4.42 -6.73
C ASN A 30 -22.55 -3.73 -7.52
N GLY A 31 -21.31 -4.22 -7.41
CA GLY A 31 -20.14 -3.75 -8.15
C GLY A 31 -19.22 -2.83 -7.32
N TRP A 32 -18.11 -2.42 -7.93
CA TRP A 32 -17.04 -1.64 -7.27
C TRP A 32 -16.87 -0.25 -7.93
N ALA A 33 -17.97 0.48 -8.11
CA ALA A 33 -17.97 1.74 -8.84
C ALA A 33 -17.17 2.83 -8.11
N PHE A 34 -17.31 2.93 -6.78
CA PHE A 34 -16.54 3.85 -5.96
C PHE A 34 -15.05 3.53 -6.04
N LEU A 35 -14.65 2.27 -5.83
CA LEU A 35 -13.24 1.87 -5.81
C LEU A 35 -12.57 2.15 -7.17
N ASN A 36 -13.27 1.88 -8.27
CA ASN A 36 -12.80 2.17 -9.62
C ASN A 36 -12.67 3.67 -9.88
N ARG A 37 -13.63 4.48 -9.44
CA ARG A 37 -13.56 5.94 -9.59
C ARG A 37 -12.42 6.50 -8.72
N PHE A 38 -12.35 6.09 -7.47
CA PHE A 38 -11.33 6.51 -6.52
C PHE A 38 -9.93 6.18 -7.01
N SER A 39 -9.70 4.93 -7.45
CA SER A 39 -8.40 4.51 -7.98
C SER A 39 -8.00 5.32 -9.21
N SER A 40 -8.95 5.65 -10.10
CA SER A 40 -8.67 6.50 -11.26
C SER A 40 -8.25 7.92 -10.89
N VAL A 41 -8.97 8.55 -9.95
CA VAL A 41 -8.69 9.92 -9.49
C VAL A 41 -7.36 9.96 -8.74
N LEU A 42 -7.14 9.01 -7.83
CA LEU A 42 -5.92 8.94 -7.04
C LEU A 42 -4.70 8.73 -7.95
N ARG A 43 -4.79 7.84 -8.94
CA ARG A 43 -3.72 7.63 -9.93
C ARG A 43 -3.39 8.92 -10.68
N MET A 44 -4.41 9.62 -11.19
CA MET A 44 -4.21 10.89 -11.89
C MET A 44 -3.53 11.95 -11.01
N ARG A 45 -3.90 12.03 -9.72
CA ARG A 45 -3.29 12.95 -8.76
C ARG A 45 -1.85 12.58 -8.44
N LEU A 46 -1.55 11.29 -8.28
CA LEU A 46 -0.20 10.79 -8.06
C LEU A 46 0.72 11.09 -9.26
N GLU A 47 0.26 10.81 -10.49
CA GLU A 47 1.02 11.11 -11.72
C GLU A 47 1.27 12.62 -11.89
N LYS A 48 0.27 13.45 -11.58
CA LYS A 48 0.43 14.91 -11.60
C LYS A 48 1.42 15.39 -10.55
N ALA A 49 1.34 14.86 -9.33
CA ALA A 49 2.28 15.17 -8.25
C ALA A 49 3.71 14.77 -8.66
N ASP A 50 3.87 13.60 -9.27
CA ASP A 50 5.16 13.11 -9.76
C ASP A 50 5.79 14.06 -10.79
N SER A 51 5.00 14.45 -11.80
CA SER A 51 5.44 15.39 -12.83
C SER A 51 5.87 16.74 -12.25
N LEU A 52 5.18 17.24 -11.21
CA LEU A 52 5.54 18.48 -10.54
C LEU A 52 6.85 18.35 -9.76
N LEU A 53 7.08 17.23 -9.06
CA LEU A 53 8.33 16.98 -8.34
C LEU A 53 9.53 16.89 -9.28
N ILE A 54 9.37 16.24 -10.43
CA ILE A 54 10.40 16.15 -11.48
C ILE A 54 10.74 17.55 -12.01
N LYS A 55 9.72 18.35 -12.35
CA LYS A 55 9.90 19.71 -12.86
C LYS A 55 10.62 20.62 -11.86
N ASN A 56 10.24 20.54 -10.60
CA ASN A 56 10.79 21.37 -9.54
C ASN A 56 12.11 20.85 -8.98
N LYS A 57 12.63 19.69 -9.46
CA LYS A 57 13.79 18.97 -8.90
C LYS A 57 13.75 18.86 -7.36
N SER A 58 12.54 18.80 -6.80
CA SER A 58 12.31 18.91 -5.36
C SER A 58 12.09 17.53 -4.72
N ASN A 59 12.62 17.32 -3.51
CA ASN A 59 12.39 16.17 -2.64
C ASN A 59 12.41 14.80 -3.36
N ALA A 60 13.60 14.32 -3.72
CA ALA A 60 13.82 12.99 -4.31
C ALA A 60 13.17 11.83 -3.51
N ARG A 61 13.01 12.01 -2.19
CA ARG A 61 12.28 11.07 -1.33
C ARG A 61 10.81 10.92 -1.73
N ARG A 62 10.09 12.03 -1.90
CA ARG A 62 8.66 12.01 -2.25
C ARG A 62 8.42 11.40 -3.63
N HIS A 63 9.30 11.71 -4.59
CA HIS A 63 9.27 11.10 -5.92
C HIS A 63 9.37 9.57 -5.85
N ARG A 64 10.33 9.05 -5.08
CA ARG A 64 10.49 7.59 -4.88
C ARG A 64 9.28 6.96 -4.18
N GLU A 65 8.72 7.62 -3.18
CA GLU A 65 7.53 7.13 -2.47
C GLU A 65 6.31 7.01 -3.41
N ILE A 66 6.02 8.04 -4.20
CA ILE A 66 4.95 8.02 -5.20
C ILE A 66 5.18 6.91 -6.22
N ARG A 67 6.42 6.79 -6.72
CA ARG A 67 6.76 5.79 -7.70
C ARG A 67 6.61 4.36 -7.17
N ARG A 68 7.02 4.11 -5.92
CA ARG A 68 6.81 2.82 -5.24
C ARG A 68 5.32 2.46 -5.11
N MET A 69 4.44 3.45 -4.91
CA MET A 69 2.99 3.20 -4.86
C MET A 69 2.41 2.84 -6.23
N LEU A 70 2.90 3.46 -7.31
CA LEU A 70 2.47 3.18 -8.68
C LEU A 70 3.02 1.83 -9.17
N ASP A 71 4.30 1.57 -8.93
CA ASP A 71 5.05 0.41 -9.45
C ASP A 71 5.06 -0.77 -8.44
N ASN A 72 4.02 -0.91 -7.61
CA ASN A 72 3.96 -2.01 -6.65
C ASN A 72 3.93 -3.37 -7.36
N ALA A 73 4.73 -4.34 -6.90
CA ALA A 73 4.86 -5.68 -7.48
C ALA A 73 3.52 -6.44 -7.56
N GLY A 74 2.59 -6.17 -6.64
CA GLY A 74 1.24 -6.75 -6.66
C GLY A 74 0.26 -6.05 -7.62
N GLY A 75 0.69 -5.00 -8.33
CA GLY A 75 -0.15 -4.14 -9.15
C GLY A 75 -0.85 -3.04 -8.34
N TYR A 76 -1.04 -1.87 -8.97
CA TYR A 76 -1.68 -0.70 -8.36
C TYR A 76 -3.08 -1.01 -7.79
N ASN A 77 -3.92 -1.69 -8.57
CA ASN A 77 -5.30 -1.98 -8.16
C ASN A 77 -5.35 -2.88 -6.92
N ASN A 78 -4.50 -3.91 -6.86
CA ASN A 78 -4.42 -4.81 -5.72
C ASN A 78 -3.93 -4.08 -4.46
N TYR A 79 -2.95 -3.19 -4.61
CA TYR A 79 -2.49 -2.33 -3.52
C TYR A 79 -3.62 -1.46 -2.98
N ILE A 80 -4.32 -0.72 -3.84
CA ILE A 80 -5.44 0.13 -3.42
C ILE A 80 -6.57 -0.69 -2.80
N ALA A 81 -6.88 -1.88 -3.34
CA ALA A 81 -7.86 -2.78 -2.76
C ALA A 81 -7.46 -3.24 -1.35
N SER A 82 -6.21 -3.63 -1.14
CA SER A 82 -5.73 -4.04 0.20
C SER A 82 -5.86 -2.93 1.23
N VAL A 83 -5.46 -1.70 0.89
CA VAL A 83 -5.56 -0.55 1.80
C VAL A 83 -7.02 -0.15 2.01
N TYR A 84 -7.89 -0.31 1.00
CA TYR A 84 -9.32 -0.10 1.15
C TYR A 84 -9.92 -1.06 2.18
N CYS A 85 -9.63 -2.36 2.07
CA CYS A 85 -10.09 -3.36 3.03
C CYS A 85 -9.53 -3.12 4.43
N ASP A 86 -8.27 -2.67 4.54
CA ASP A 86 -7.64 -2.32 5.81
C ASP A 86 -8.32 -1.13 6.50
N ILE A 87 -8.56 -0.03 5.77
CA ILE A 87 -9.29 1.13 6.31
C ILE A 87 -10.70 0.74 6.73
N LEU A 88 -11.36 -0.10 5.93
CA LEU A 88 -12.70 -0.58 6.22
C LEU A 88 -12.73 -1.40 7.51
N SER A 89 -11.75 -2.28 7.71
CA SER A 89 -11.57 -3.09 8.93
C SER A 89 -11.33 -2.21 10.17
N ASN A 90 -10.39 -1.26 10.08
CA ASN A 90 -10.09 -0.31 11.15
C ASN A 90 -11.25 0.62 11.52
N THR A 91 -12.21 0.81 10.61
CA THR A 91 -13.41 1.63 10.87
C THR A 91 -14.41 0.91 11.78
N PHE A 92 -14.43 -0.43 11.76
CA PHE A 92 -15.30 -1.21 12.65
C PHE A 92 -14.74 -1.27 14.07
N ASP A 93 -13.46 -1.61 14.21
CA ASP A 93 -12.77 -1.62 15.51
C ASP A 93 -11.23 -1.51 15.33
N PRO A 94 -10.49 -1.05 16.36
CA PRO A 94 -9.05 -0.79 16.26
C PRO A 94 -8.15 -2.05 16.26
N HIS A 95 -8.74 -3.25 16.40
CA HIS A 95 -8.03 -4.53 16.47
C HIS A 95 -8.40 -5.48 15.32
N THR A 96 -9.28 -5.07 14.42
CA THR A 96 -9.54 -5.78 13.17
C THR A 96 -8.66 -5.20 12.07
N GLU A 97 -7.66 -5.98 11.67
CA GLU A 97 -6.74 -5.65 10.60
C GLU A 97 -6.98 -6.57 9.39
N TYR A 98 -6.99 -5.99 8.18
CA TYR A 98 -7.03 -6.77 6.96
C TYR A 98 -5.62 -7.25 6.59
N MET A 99 -5.44 -8.55 6.42
CA MET A 99 -4.14 -9.14 6.08
C MET A 99 -4.10 -9.59 4.61
N PRO A 100 -3.35 -8.89 3.73
CA PRO A 100 -3.05 -9.38 2.39
C PRO A 100 -2.33 -10.75 2.43
N PRO A 101 -2.43 -11.60 1.39
CA PRO A 101 -1.84 -12.93 1.39
C PRO A 101 -0.35 -12.96 1.79
N ALA A 102 0.44 -12.00 1.31
CA ALA A 102 1.86 -11.88 1.66
C ALA A 102 2.09 -11.57 3.15
N GLN A 103 1.26 -10.73 3.77
CA GLN A 103 1.37 -10.42 5.20
C GLN A 103 0.85 -11.58 6.04
N LYS A 104 -0.22 -12.24 5.61
CA LYS A 104 -0.76 -13.44 6.24
C LYS A 104 0.29 -14.56 6.29
N GLU A 105 0.97 -14.85 5.18
CA GLU A 105 2.04 -15.85 5.12
C GLU A 105 3.20 -15.51 6.06
N GLN A 106 3.59 -14.23 6.11
CA GLN A 106 4.62 -13.77 7.04
C GLN A 106 4.20 -13.94 8.50
N PHE A 107 2.95 -13.63 8.83
CA PHE A 107 2.41 -13.79 10.17
C PHE A 107 2.28 -15.26 10.58
N GLU A 108 1.76 -16.11 9.69
CA GLU A 108 1.70 -17.56 9.89
C GLU A 108 3.10 -18.15 10.06
N SER A 109 4.08 -17.66 9.31
CA SER A 109 5.49 -18.05 9.47
C SER A 109 6.07 -17.62 10.82
N GLN A 110 5.63 -16.50 11.38
CA GLN A 110 6.06 -16.04 12.72
C GLN A 110 5.42 -16.84 13.85
N LEU A 111 4.19 -17.31 13.67
CA LEU A 111 3.48 -18.13 14.66
C LEU A 111 3.84 -19.62 14.58
N SER A 112 4.13 -20.11 13.38
CA SER A 112 4.48 -21.51 13.18
C SER A 112 5.85 -21.81 13.75
N THR A 113 5.94 -22.82 14.60
CA THR A 113 7.21 -23.37 15.08
C THR A 113 8.01 -24.07 13.97
N GLN A 114 7.39 -24.36 12.82
CA GLN A 114 7.98 -25.11 11.70
C GLN A 114 8.12 -24.28 10.41
N GLY A 115 8.28 -22.95 10.51
CA GLY A 115 8.55 -22.14 9.33
C GLY A 115 9.94 -22.41 8.75
N TYR A 116 10.04 -22.46 7.42
CA TYR A 116 11.34 -22.45 6.73
C TYR A 116 11.82 -21.01 6.61
N TYR A 117 12.89 -20.67 7.33
CA TYR A 117 13.52 -19.35 7.24
C TYR A 117 14.95 -19.53 6.73
N PHE A 118 15.33 -18.71 5.75
CA PHE A 118 16.73 -18.68 5.31
C PHE A 118 17.66 -18.10 6.38
N GLY A 119 17.14 -17.24 7.27
CA GLY A 119 17.88 -16.69 8.41
C GLY A 119 18.72 -15.47 8.07
N PHE A 120 18.31 -14.68 7.08
CA PHE A 120 18.90 -13.38 6.80
C PHE A 120 17.83 -12.29 6.71
N GLY A 121 18.20 -11.07 7.09
CA GLY A 121 17.36 -9.88 6.96
C GLY A 121 17.76 -9.08 5.72
N LEU A 122 16.76 -8.74 4.91
CA LEU A 122 16.92 -7.87 3.75
C LEU A 122 16.54 -6.44 4.10
N ASN A 123 17.25 -5.48 3.51
CA ASN A 123 16.86 -4.07 3.51
C ASN A 123 17.02 -3.48 2.11
N LYS A 124 16.35 -2.37 1.85
CA LYS A 124 16.56 -1.58 0.63
C LYS A 124 17.44 -0.39 0.95
N ASN A 125 18.53 -0.22 0.20
CA ASN A 125 19.40 0.94 0.32
C ASN A 125 18.77 2.19 -0.36
N ASN A 126 19.41 3.36 -0.25
CA ASN A 126 19.01 4.62 -0.89
C ASN A 126 18.88 4.54 -2.42
N LYS A 127 19.45 3.51 -3.04
CA LYS A 127 19.39 3.21 -4.48
C LYS A 127 18.34 2.14 -4.85
N GLU A 128 17.50 1.71 -3.91
CA GLU A 128 16.48 0.66 -4.08
C GLU A 128 17.02 -0.76 -4.35
N GLU A 129 18.33 -0.93 -4.25
CA GLU A 129 19.00 -2.24 -4.27
C GLU A 129 18.70 -2.98 -2.96
N THR A 130 18.41 -4.28 -3.08
CA THR A 130 18.14 -5.15 -1.93
C THR A 130 19.47 -5.68 -1.39
N GLU A 131 19.81 -5.34 -0.16
CA GLU A 131 21.04 -5.75 0.52
C GLU A 131 20.73 -6.62 1.74
N ILE A 132 21.66 -7.54 2.06
CA ILE A 132 21.57 -8.37 3.27
C ILE A 132 22.16 -7.57 4.44
N VAL A 133 21.32 -7.19 5.39
CA VAL A 133 21.75 -6.37 6.56
C VAL A 133 22.13 -7.23 7.76
N ARG A 134 21.53 -8.41 7.88
CA ARG A 134 21.74 -9.26 9.05
C ARG A 134 21.74 -10.72 8.65
N LEU A 135 22.71 -11.47 9.16
CA LEU A 135 22.74 -12.93 9.11
C LEU A 135 22.47 -13.46 10.52
N MET A 136 21.55 -14.41 10.66
CA MET A 136 21.26 -15.06 11.94
C MET A 136 22.29 -16.19 12.16
N PRO A 137 23.04 -16.18 13.27
CA PRO A 137 24.02 -17.22 13.55
C PRO A 137 23.34 -18.58 13.73
N GLY A 138 23.89 -19.62 13.10
CA GLY A 138 23.35 -20.98 13.15
C GLY A 138 22.19 -21.26 12.18
N SER A 139 21.81 -20.27 11.36
CA SER A 139 20.82 -20.46 10.30
C SER A 139 21.41 -21.11 9.02
N PRO A 140 20.57 -21.63 8.11
CA PRO A 140 21.04 -22.20 6.84
C PRO A 140 21.88 -21.22 6.00
N ALA A 141 21.59 -19.91 6.06
CA ALA A 141 22.36 -18.89 5.34
C ALA A 141 23.69 -18.50 6.02
N TRP A 142 23.96 -18.97 7.24
CA TRP A 142 25.23 -18.74 7.93
C TRP A 142 26.36 -19.68 7.45
N LYS A 143 26.00 -20.82 6.86
CA LYS A 143 26.93 -21.89 6.50
C LYS A 143 27.34 -21.84 5.03
#